data_AF-A0A1S1MUF1-F1
#
_entry.id   AF-A0A1S1MUF1-F1
#
_cell.length_a   1.000
_cell.length_b   1.000
_cell.length_c   1.000
_cell.angle_alpha   90.00
_cell.angle_beta   90.00
_cell.angle_gamma   90.00
#
_symmetry.space_group_name_H-M   'P 1'
#
loop_
_entity.id
_entity.type
_entity.pdbx_description
1 polymer ?
#
loop_
_entity_poly.entity_id
_entity_poly.type
_entity_poly.pdbx_seq_one_letter_code
_entity_poly.pdbx_strand_id
1 'polypeptide(L)'
;MRLISIVFCGTLMTGCHTLWSATPVEPKKTNYDILADLTAKKSCDASYQCKVLEVGERLSCEGPTQYMIYSTKEANEQKIAEVAALITEQEHKANLGKQSQSSCKQVLPVIPLCIKKTCQPYIQ
;
A
#
# COMPACT_ATOMS: atom_id res chain seq x y z
N MET A 1 -63.05 -11.75 -34.19
CA MET A 1 -63.41 -12.78 -33.19
C MET A 1 -62.70 -12.43 -31.89
N ARG A 2 -63.45 -12.06 -30.84
CA ARG A 2 -62.95 -11.85 -29.47
C ARG A 2 -62.84 -13.18 -28.73
N LEU A 3 -61.97 -13.27 -27.72
CA LEU A 3 -62.11 -14.00 -26.44
C LEU A 3 -60.85 -13.64 -25.60
N ILE A 4 -60.90 -12.60 -24.76
CA ILE A 4 -61.24 -12.56 -23.32
C ILE A 4 -60.13 -13.10 -22.40
N SER A 5 -59.75 -12.20 -21.49
CA SER A 5 -58.74 -12.22 -20.42
C SER A 5 -58.83 -13.36 -19.41
N ILE A 6 -57.68 -13.69 -18.81
CA ILE A 6 -57.61 -14.00 -17.37
C ILE A 6 -56.46 -13.18 -16.77
N VAL A 7 -56.84 -12.21 -15.94
CA VAL A 7 -56.00 -11.54 -14.96
C VAL A 7 -55.89 -12.48 -13.75
N PHE A 8 -54.68 -12.82 -13.33
CA PHE A 8 -54.45 -13.33 -11.98
C PHE A 8 -53.61 -12.32 -11.21
N CYS A 9 -54.31 -11.52 -10.42
CA CYS A 9 -53.75 -10.63 -9.42
C CYS A 9 -53.33 -11.50 -8.22
N GLY A 10 -52.03 -11.50 -7.91
CA GLY A 10 -51.45 -12.18 -6.75
C GLY A 10 -50.56 -11.21 -5.99
N THR A 11 -51.11 -10.69 -4.92
CA THR A 11 -50.65 -9.63 -4.00
C THR A 11 -49.39 -9.94 -3.20
N LEU A 12 -48.69 -8.84 -2.84
CA LEU A 12 -47.94 -8.58 -1.59
C LEU A 12 -46.60 -9.30 -1.37
N MET A 13 -45.50 -8.59 -1.65
CA MET A 13 -44.60 -8.08 -0.61
C MET A 13 -43.84 -6.87 -1.18
N THR A 14 -44.26 -5.66 -0.82
CA THR A 14 -43.40 -4.47 -0.89
C THR A 14 -42.26 -4.65 0.10
N GLY A 15 -41.20 -5.33 -0.32
CA GLY A 15 -39.89 -5.17 0.28
C GLY A 15 -39.43 -3.76 -0.05
N CYS A 16 -39.43 -2.87 0.94
CA CYS A 16 -38.66 -1.64 0.86
C CYS A 16 -37.18 -2.05 0.82
N HIS A 17 -36.66 -2.38 -0.36
CA HIS A 17 -35.24 -2.18 -0.59
C HIS A 17 -35.08 -0.68 -0.58
N THR A 18 -34.65 -0.12 0.56
CA THR A 18 -33.88 1.11 0.50
C THR A 18 -32.73 0.79 -0.43
N LEU A 19 -32.86 1.16 -1.72
CA LEU A 19 -31.72 1.46 -2.56
C LEU A 19 -31.08 2.69 -1.90
N TRP A 20 -30.40 2.43 -0.80
CA TRP A 20 -29.39 3.32 -0.31
C TRP A 20 -28.31 3.23 -1.37
N SER A 21 -28.36 4.16 -2.31
CA SER A 21 -27.24 4.47 -3.18
C SER A 21 -26.13 5.00 -2.29
N ALA A 22 -25.53 4.13 -1.49
CA ALA A 22 -24.19 4.36 -0.98
C ALA A 22 -23.31 4.30 -2.22
N THR A 23 -23.02 5.47 -2.80
CA THR A 23 -21.92 5.59 -3.74
C THR A 23 -20.72 4.90 -3.07
N PRO A 24 -20.09 3.88 -3.67
CA PRO A 24 -18.90 3.27 -3.11
C PRO A 24 -17.87 4.37 -2.87
N VAL A 25 -17.65 4.73 -1.61
CA VAL A 25 -16.58 5.66 -1.25
C VAL A 25 -15.32 4.82 -1.30
N GLU A 26 -14.58 4.92 -2.41
CA GLU A 26 -13.26 4.32 -2.54
C GLU A 26 -12.40 4.76 -1.33
N PRO A 27 -11.74 3.83 -0.63
CA PRO A 27 -10.95 4.17 0.54
C PRO A 27 -9.82 5.14 0.16
N LYS A 28 -9.61 6.16 0.99
CA LYS A 28 -8.52 7.13 0.78
C LYS A 28 -7.16 6.42 0.91
N LYS A 29 -6.35 6.48 -0.15
CA LYS A 29 -4.96 5.97 -0.14
C LYS A 29 -4.11 6.64 0.94
N THR A 30 -3.36 5.84 1.66
CA THR A 30 -2.33 6.27 2.62
C THR A 30 -1.01 6.58 1.91
N ASN A 31 -0.06 7.23 2.61
CA ASN A 31 1.28 7.42 2.06
C ASN A 31 1.99 6.08 1.78
N TYR A 32 1.70 5.04 2.57
CA TYR A 32 2.20 3.69 2.33
C TYR A 32 1.66 3.10 1.01
N ASP A 33 0.38 3.29 0.72
CA ASP A 33 -0.22 2.83 -0.54
C ASP A 33 0.41 3.57 -1.74
N ILE A 34 0.60 4.88 -1.59
CA ILE A 34 1.25 5.71 -2.63
C ILE A 34 2.70 5.23 -2.86
N LEU A 35 3.47 4.98 -1.79
CA LEU A 35 4.83 4.51 -1.91
C LEU A 35 4.91 3.11 -2.54
N ALA A 36 3.97 2.22 -2.18
CA ALA A 36 3.87 0.90 -2.79
C ALA A 36 3.60 0.97 -4.29
N ASP A 37 2.69 1.86 -4.73
CA ASP A 37 2.42 2.08 -6.15
C ASP A 37 3.65 2.61 -6.90
N LEU A 38 4.34 3.59 -6.32
CA LEU A 38 5.55 4.20 -6.91
C LEU A 38 6.72 3.20 -7.05
N THR A 39 6.76 2.18 -6.21
CA THR A 39 7.84 1.18 -6.14
C THR A 39 7.43 -0.19 -6.69
N ALA A 40 6.21 -0.33 -7.21
CA ALA A 40 5.65 -1.60 -7.68
C ALA A 40 6.43 -2.18 -8.87
N LYS A 41 6.90 -1.32 -9.78
CA LYS A 41 7.71 -1.75 -10.92
C LYS A 41 9.16 -1.97 -10.50
N LYS A 42 9.56 -3.24 -10.49
CA LYS A 42 10.90 -3.68 -10.07
C LYS A 42 11.75 -4.19 -11.24
N SER A 43 11.39 -3.87 -12.48
CA SER A 43 12.15 -4.28 -13.67
C SER A 43 13.57 -3.70 -13.66
N CYS A 44 14.57 -4.48 -14.06
CA CYS A 44 15.97 -4.05 -14.11
C CYS A 44 16.73 -4.74 -15.25
N ASP A 45 17.78 -4.08 -15.73
CA ASP A 45 18.76 -4.63 -16.66
C ASP A 45 20.08 -4.97 -15.95
N ALA A 46 20.39 -4.28 -14.84
CA ALA A 46 21.57 -4.51 -14.02
C ALA A 46 21.36 -4.14 -12.54
N SER A 47 22.15 -4.72 -11.63
CA SER A 47 21.98 -4.56 -10.17
C SER A 47 22.15 -3.13 -9.66
N TYR A 48 22.88 -2.25 -10.36
CA TYR A 48 23.02 -0.84 -9.93
C TYR A 48 21.71 -0.05 -9.99
N GLN A 49 20.71 -0.55 -10.73
CA GLN A 49 19.38 0.04 -10.80
C GLN A 49 18.52 -0.36 -9.60
N CYS A 50 18.92 -1.37 -8.83
CA CYS A 50 18.19 -1.83 -7.67
C CYS A 50 18.67 -1.09 -6.42
N LYS A 51 17.78 -0.32 -5.80
CA LYS A 51 18.08 0.49 -4.61
C LYS A 51 17.21 0.07 -3.44
N VAL A 52 17.68 0.43 -2.25
CA VAL A 52 16.92 0.29 -1.00
C VAL A 52 16.59 1.67 -0.47
N LEU A 53 15.37 1.81 0.01
CA LEU A 53 14.87 3.00 0.67
C LEU A 53 14.56 2.68 2.13
N GLU A 54 15.02 3.51 3.05
CA GLU A 54 14.62 3.48 4.45
C GLU A 54 13.28 4.20 4.60
N VAL A 55 12.31 3.54 5.24
CA VAL A 55 10.95 4.08 5.36
C VAL A 55 10.46 3.96 6.78
N GLY A 56 9.94 5.07 7.32
CA GLY A 56 9.34 5.10 8.64
C GLY A 56 10.34 5.29 9.76
N GLU A 57 9.85 5.27 10.98
CA GLU A 57 10.61 5.34 12.22
C GLU A 57 9.98 4.43 13.27
N ARG A 58 10.79 3.50 13.79
CA ARG A 58 10.33 2.57 14.83
C ARG A 58 10.28 3.27 16.18
N LEU A 59 9.25 2.94 16.96
CA LEU A 59 9.12 3.39 18.35
C LEU A 59 10.24 2.84 19.26
N SER A 60 10.82 1.70 18.90
CA SER A 60 11.90 1.03 19.65
C SER A 60 13.08 0.70 18.73
N CYS A 61 14.29 0.69 19.30
CA CYS A 61 15.52 0.19 18.66
C CYS A 61 16.12 1.02 17.53
N GLU A 62 15.65 2.27 17.39
CA GLU A 62 16.10 3.25 16.41
C GLU A 62 16.03 2.78 14.94
N GLY A 63 15.98 3.69 13.99
CA GLY A 63 15.97 3.36 12.56
C GLY A 63 14.58 2.99 11.99
N PRO A 64 14.55 2.56 10.71
CA PRO A 64 13.33 2.56 9.92
C PRO A 64 12.39 1.43 10.27
N THR A 65 11.10 1.65 9.99
CA THR A 65 10.06 0.62 10.09
C THR A 65 10.28 -0.48 9.06
N GLN A 66 10.78 -0.13 7.87
CA GLN A 66 11.14 -1.10 6.83
C GLN A 66 12.22 -0.59 5.87
N TYR A 67 12.90 -1.53 5.23
CA TYR A 67 13.74 -1.30 4.05
C TYR A 67 12.97 -1.75 2.80
N MET A 68 12.71 -0.82 1.88
CA MET A 68 11.93 -1.07 0.68
C MET A 68 12.83 -1.13 -0.56
N ILE A 69 12.75 -2.23 -1.31
CA ILE A 69 13.50 -2.38 -2.57
C ILE A 69 12.68 -1.81 -3.72
N TYR A 70 13.32 -0.96 -4.54
CA TYR A 70 12.76 -0.42 -5.78
C TYR A 70 13.79 -0.43 -6.92
N SER A 71 13.31 -0.26 -8.16
CA SER A 71 14.15 -0.09 -9.34
C SER A 71 14.18 1.38 -9.77
N THR A 72 15.35 1.91 -10.12
CA THR A 72 15.49 3.26 -10.69
C THR A 72 15.18 3.31 -12.18
N LYS A 73 14.95 2.16 -12.84
CA LYS A 73 14.80 2.08 -14.30
C LYS A 73 13.66 2.94 -14.84
N GLU A 74 12.53 2.97 -14.14
CA GLU A 74 11.33 3.72 -14.54
C GLU A 74 10.79 4.60 -13.39
N ALA A 75 11.48 4.64 -12.25
CA ALA A 75 10.98 5.28 -11.06
C ALA A 75 11.30 6.78 -11.03
N ASN A 76 10.37 7.56 -10.48
CA ASN A 76 10.64 8.92 -10.04
C ASN A 76 11.26 8.89 -8.64
N GLU A 77 12.59 8.83 -8.57
CA GLU A 77 13.34 8.71 -7.31
C GLU A 77 13.05 9.86 -6.34
N GLN A 78 12.89 11.09 -6.86
CA GLN A 78 12.56 12.26 -6.04
C GLN A 78 11.20 12.10 -5.37
N LYS A 79 10.19 11.63 -6.11
CA LYS A 79 8.85 11.44 -5.53
C LYS A 79 8.82 10.29 -4.52
N ILE A 80 9.57 9.22 -4.78
CA ILE A 80 9.74 8.11 -3.84
C ILE A 80 10.34 8.62 -2.52
N ALA A 81 11.42 9.39 -2.59
CA ALA A 81 12.08 9.95 -1.41
C ALA A 81 11.16 10.91 -0.63
N GLU A 82 10.42 11.77 -1.34
CA GLU A 82 9.44 12.69 -0.75
C GLU A 82 8.35 11.93 0.04
N VAL A 83 7.76 10.90 -0.56
CA VAL A 83 6.68 10.12 0.09
C VAL A 83 7.22 9.32 1.27
N ALA A 84 8.42 8.74 1.17
CA ALA A 84 9.05 8.05 2.29
C ALA A 84 9.35 9.00 3.46
N ALA A 85 9.83 10.22 3.19
CA ALA A 85 10.04 11.22 4.22
C ALA A 85 8.73 11.61 4.94
N LEU A 86 7.62 11.73 4.21
CA LEU A 86 6.30 11.99 4.81
C LEU A 86 5.85 10.86 5.75
N ILE A 87 6.12 9.61 5.38
CA ILE A 87 5.84 8.45 6.25
C ILE A 87 6.70 8.52 7.50
N THR A 88 8.00 8.74 7.35
CA THR A 88 8.94 8.85 8.47
C THR A 88 8.55 9.98 9.42
N GLU A 89 8.21 11.17 8.90
CA GLU A 89 7.78 12.29 9.73
C GLU A 89 6.45 12.00 10.47
N GLN A 90 5.52 11.32 9.80
CA GLN A 90 4.26 10.90 10.42
C GLN A 90 4.49 9.91 11.58
N GLU A 91 5.36 8.93 11.39
CA GLU A 91 5.72 7.95 12.43
C GLU A 91 6.52 8.59 13.56
N HIS A 92 7.48 9.46 13.24
CA HIS A 92 8.22 10.26 14.21
C HIS A 92 7.28 10.99 15.16
N LYS A 93 6.35 11.79 14.60
CA LYS A 93 5.35 12.53 15.38
C LYS A 93 4.46 11.61 16.21
N ALA A 94 4.09 10.46 15.67
CA ALA A 94 3.31 9.47 16.38
C ALA A 94 4.10 8.81 17.53
N ASN A 95 5.43 8.76 17.45
CA ASN A 95 6.31 8.17 18.46
C ASN A 95 6.66 9.15 19.59
N LEU A 96 6.57 10.47 19.35
CA LEU A 96 6.85 11.49 20.37
C LEU A 96 6.06 11.26 21.66
N GLY A 97 6.77 11.24 22.78
CA GLY A 97 6.18 11.09 24.12
C GLY A 97 5.72 9.67 24.49
N LYS A 98 5.85 8.70 23.58
CA LYS A 98 5.59 7.29 23.89
C LYS A 98 6.83 6.66 24.54
N GLN A 99 6.62 5.78 25.53
CA GLN A 99 7.70 4.97 26.07
C GLN A 99 8.09 3.89 25.06
N SER A 100 9.41 3.68 24.91
CA SER A 100 9.95 2.59 24.10
C SER A 100 9.39 1.25 24.61
N GLN A 101 8.98 0.38 23.68
CA GLN A 101 8.54 -0.97 24.02
C GLN A 101 9.77 -1.85 24.33
N SER A 102 9.61 -2.79 25.27
CA SER A 102 10.67 -3.73 25.66
C SER A 102 11.02 -4.76 24.58
N SER A 103 10.13 -4.97 23.60
CA SER A 103 10.35 -5.88 22.48
C SER A 103 11.01 -5.18 21.31
N CYS A 104 12.23 -5.62 20.99
CA CYS A 104 13.02 -5.13 19.89
C CYS A 104 13.13 -6.20 18.79
N LYS A 105 12.27 -6.15 17.76
CA LYS A 105 12.50 -6.96 16.56
C LYS A 105 13.44 -6.21 15.63
N GLN A 106 14.62 -6.76 15.38
CA GLN A 106 15.58 -6.17 14.47
C GLN A 106 15.01 -6.16 13.05
N VAL A 107 15.04 -4.99 12.41
CA VAL A 107 14.77 -4.82 10.98
C VAL A 107 16.12 -4.64 10.30
N LEU A 108 16.51 -5.63 9.50
CA LEU A 108 17.85 -5.66 8.88
C LEU A 108 17.84 -4.97 7.52
N PRO A 109 18.88 -4.19 7.19
CA PRO A 109 19.12 -3.75 5.83
C PRO A 109 19.22 -4.95 4.88
N VAL A 110 18.69 -4.80 3.67
CA VAL A 110 18.77 -5.81 2.61
C VAL A 110 19.70 -5.32 1.50
N ILE A 111 20.37 -6.25 0.82
CA ILE A 111 21.14 -5.93 -0.39
C ILE A 111 20.28 -6.32 -1.60
N PRO A 112 19.93 -5.39 -2.49
CA PRO A 112 19.11 -5.71 -3.65
C PRO A 112 20.00 -6.08 -4.84
N LEU A 113 19.61 -7.11 -5.60
CA LEU A 113 20.27 -7.49 -6.84
C LEU A 113 19.26 -7.59 -7.99
N CYS A 114 19.74 -7.40 -9.22
CA CYS A 114 18.94 -7.65 -10.40
C CYS A 114 18.99 -9.15 -10.75
N ILE A 115 17.97 -9.88 -10.32
CA ILE A 115 17.86 -11.33 -10.52
C ILE A 115 16.71 -11.57 -11.49
N LYS A 116 16.98 -12.24 -12.61
CA LYS A 116 15.98 -12.52 -13.66
C LYS A 116 15.21 -11.25 -14.09
N LYS A 117 15.94 -10.15 -14.31
CA LYS A 117 15.41 -8.82 -14.70
C LYS A 117 14.46 -8.18 -13.70
N THR A 118 14.50 -8.61 -12.42
CA THR A 118 13.71 -8.02 -11.33
C THR A 118 14.60 -7.71 -10.14
N CYS A 119 14.42 -6.54 -9.52
CA CYS A 119 15.08 -6.20 -8.28
C CYS A 119 14.52 -7.02 -7.11
N GLN A 120 15.39 -7.82 -6.49
CA GLN A 120 15.02 -8.77 -5.43
C GLN A 120 16.01 -8.65 -4.26
N PRO A 121 15.57 -8.95 -3.02
CA PRO A 121 16.50 -9.07 -1.91
C PRO A 121 17.45 -10.23 -2.15
N TYR A 122 18.73 -10.01 -1.92
CA TYR A 122 19.75 -11.05 -1.86
C TYR A 122 19.99 -11.42 -0.41
N ILE A 123 19.72 -12.68 -0.08
CA ILE A 123 19.99 -13.27 1.23
C ILE A 123 21.16 -14.23 1.02
N GLN A 124 22.25 -14.00 1.74
CA GLN A 124 23.43 -14.87 1.75
C GLN A 124 23.18 -16.10 2.62
#